data_AF-A0A0N8W0N7-F1
#
_entry.id   AF-A0A0N8W0N7-F1
#
_cell.length_a   1.000
_cell.length_b   1.000
_cell.length_c   1.000
_cell.angle_alpha   90.00
_cell.angle_beta   90.00
_cell.angle_gamma   90.00
#
_symmetry.space_group_name_H-M   'P 1'
#
loop_
_entity.id
_entity.type
_entity.pdbx_description
1 polymer ?
#
loop_
_entity_poly.entity_id
_entity_poly.type
_entity_poly.pdbx_seq_one_letter_code
_entity_poly.pdbx_strand_id
1 'polypeptide(L)'
;MRRIREMLGLTRDEATARIEPPKLTSAMLARIETGERGLSVEELVQLAVAYQVPPATILIPWSQEDIAKPPALSGADYKLPLEGAQNWTLSYEYPPYPSAITRFGSAIQGAINARLYANPATLLALSNDPTPDNYIARTTKELDAFLEPLTQAIENFYTEVADFCRFDPRPHFEGFEESEQNGSWPASLDPLLLKAITEDPTTALAKLEEKRAKVAELKHAYLSGYGKDAVYSTIGPLRNFPETVEQRCAALIYYPKISTAITYAYNQQTKTR
;
A
#
# COMPACT_ATOMS: atom_id res chain seq x y z
N MET A 1 -10.48 19.38 -10.98
CA MET A 1 -10.63 19.50 -9.50
C MET A 1 -11.91 18.91 -8.95
N ARG A 2 -13.10 19.39 -9.33
CA ARG A 2 -14.38 18.86 -8.81
C ARG A 2 -14.48 17.33 -8.89
N ARG A 3 -14.13 16.75 -10.05
CA ARG A 3 -14.08 15.30 -10.28
C ARG A 3 -13.20 14.57 -9.25
N ILE A 4 -12.00 15.09 -8.95
CA ILE A 4 -11.10 14.52 -7.92
C ILE A 4 -11.80 14.47 -6.56
N ARG A 5 -12.41 15.59 -6.14
CA ARG A 5 -13.10 15.66 -4.86
C ARG A 5 -14.29 14.69 -4.78
N GLU A 6 -15.09 14.63 -5.85
CA GLU A 6 -16.28 13.77 -5.92
C GLU A 6 -15.93 12.28 -5.95
N MET A 7 -14.89 11.88 -6.69
CA MET A 7 -14.35 10.51 -6.66
C MET A 7 -13.84 10.11 -5.27
N LEU A 8 -13.24 11.05 -4.54
CA LEU A 8 -12.82 10.81 -3.17
C LEU A 8 -13.99 10.75 -2.17
N GLY A 9 -15.23 10.99 -2.64
CA GLY A 9 -16.42 11.04 -1.80
C GLY A 9 -16.44 12.23 -0.82
N LEU A 10 -15.65 13.28 -1.09
CA LEU A 10 -15.49 14.41 -0.18
C LEU A 10 -16.48 15.53 -0.50
N THR A 11 -17.05 16.12 0.55
CA THR A 11 -17.66 17.45 0.47
C THR A 11 -16.57 18.53 0.42
N ARG A 12 -16.94 19.77 0.05
CA ARG A 12 -15.99 20.89 0.05
C ARG A 12 -15.51 21.25 1.45
N ASP A 13 -16.39 21.12 2.44
CA ASP A 13 -16.05 21.37 3.84
C ASP A 13 -15.05 20.33 4.35
N GLU A 14 -15.25 19.05 4.03
CA GLU A 14 -14.29 17.99 4.37
C GLU A 14 -12.96 18.16 3.65
N ALA A 15 -12.97 18.62 2.40
CA ALA A 15 -11.74 18.89 1.65
C ALA A 15 -10.93 20.05 2.27
N THR A 16 -11.60 21.13 2.65
CA THR A 16 -10.94 22.33 3.21
C THR A 16 -10.53 22.14 4.67
N ALA A 17 -11.28 21.36 5.45
CA ALA A 17 -10.93 20.99 6.83
C ALA A 17 -9.61 20.20 6.93
N ARG A 18 -9.15 19.61 5.82
CA ARG A 18 -7.88 18.89 5.75
C ARG A 18 -6.66 19.79 5.53
N ILE A 19 -6.86 21.05 5.17
CA ILE A 19 -5.79 22.01 4.87
C ILE A 19 -5.42 22.77 6.13
N GLU A 20 -4.14 22.76 6.53
CA GLU A 20 -3.66 23.51 7.69
C GLU A 20 -2.41 24.36 7.36
N PRO A 21 -2.43 25.67 7.64
CA PRO A 21 -3.56 26.46 8.16
C PRO A 21 -4.69 26.60 7.12
N PRO A 22 -5.96 26.74 7.55
CA PRO A 22 -7.10 26.85 6.63
C PRO A 22 -7.03 28.16 5.86
N LYS A 23 -6.39 28.11 4.69
CA LYS A 23 -6.28 29.25 3.75
C LYS A 23 -7.38 29.23 2.69
N LEU A 24 -7.92 28.06 2.39
CA LEU A 24 -8.96 27.87 1.39
C LEU A 24 -10.31 27.61 2.06
N THR A 25 -11.27 28.51 1.87
CA THR A 25 -12.66 28.28 2.32
C THR A 25 -13.44 27.45 1.29
N SER A 26 -14.52 26.80 1.71
CA SER A 26 -15.40 26.04 0.79
C SER A 26 -15.98 26.90 -0.34
N ALA A 27 -16.24 28.17 -0.07
CA ALA A 27 -16.66 29.14 -1.10
C ALA A 27 -15.54 29.44 -2.11
N MET A 28 -14.30 29.60 -1.64
CA MET A 28 -13.14 29.76 -2.53
C MET A 28 -12.91 28.52 -3.38
N LEU A 29 -13.02 27.32 -2.79
CA LEU A 29 -12.92 26.06 -3.50
C LEU A 29 -14.04 25.91 -4.56
N ALA A 30 -15.28 26.32 -4.25
CA ALA A 30 -16.38 26.30 -5.22
C ALA A 30 -16.10 27.19 -6.44
N ARG A 31 -15.51 28.38 -6.23
CA ARG A 31 -15.12 29.31 -7.30
C ARG A 31 -13.95 28.78 -8.13
N ILE A 32 -13.01 28.07 -7.49
CA ILE A 32 -11.95 27.36 -8.20
C ILE A 32 -12.52 26.23 -9.07
N GLU A 33 -13.42 25.41 -8.52
CA GLU A 33 -14.03 24.28 -9.22
C GLU A 33 -14.93 24.67 -10.39
N THR A 34 -15.42 25.91 -10.42
CA THR A 34 -16.23 26.49 -11.51
C THR A 34 -15.41 27.30 -12.51
N GLY A 35 -14.11 27.51 -12.24
CA GLY A 35 -13.24 28.33 -13.08
C GLY A 35 -13.41 29.84 -12.89
N GLU A 36 -14.22 30.28 -11.92
CA GLU A 36 -14.44 31.69 -11.59
C GLU A 36 -13.26 32.34 -10.85
N ARG A 37 -12.33 31.51 -10.35
CA ARG A 37 -11.12 31.94 -9.64
C ARG A 37 -9.96 31.00 -9.98
N GLY A 38 -8.79 31.57 -10.23
CA GLY A 38 -7.56 30.80 -10.40
C GLY A 38 -6.97 30.32 -9.07
N LEU A 39 -6.20 29.24 -9.14
CA LEU A 39 -5.55 28.59 -7.99
C LEU A 39 -4.13 29.16 -7.79
N SER A 40 -3.74 29.50 -6.56
CA SER A 40 -2.32 29.80 -6.29
C SER A 40 -1.49 28.51 -6.18
N VAL A 41 -0.16 28.61 -6.34
CA VAL A 41 0.74 27.44 -6.17
C VAL A 41 0.63 26.86 -4.77
N GLU A 42 0.55 27.71 -3.73
CA GLU A 42 0.37 27.23 -2.36
C GLU A 42 -0.96 26.48 -2.20
N GLU A 43 -2.06 27.01 -2.75
CA GLU A 43 -3.37 26.35 -2.71
C GLU A 43 -3.38 25.03 -3.50
N LEU A 44 -2.65 24.97 -4.62
CA LEU A 44 -2.46 23.75 -5.39
C LEU A 44 -1.77 22.66 -4.55
N VAL A 45 -0.66 23.00 -3.90
CA VAL A 45 0.07 22.06 -3.05
C VAL A 45 -0.81 21.64 -1.87
N GLN A 46 -1.49 22.59 -1.22
CA GLN A 46 -2.42 22.28 -0.13
C GLN A 46 -3.56 21.35 -0.55
N LEU A 47 -4.18 21.56 -1.72
CA LEU A 47 -5.22 20.70 -2.25
C LEU A 47 -4.68 19.33 -2.67
N ALA A 48 -3.49 19.27 -3.25
CA ALA A 48 -2.85 18.02 -3.61
C ALA A 48 -2.60 17.14 -2.37
N VAL A 49 -2.10 17.72 -1.28
CA VAL A 49 -1.92 16.99 -0.02
C VAL A 49 -3.28 16.64 0.60
N ALA A 50 -4.27 17.54 0.60
CA ALA A 50 -5.61 17.28 1.16
C ALA A 50 -6.37 16.15 0.43
N TYR A 51 -6.23 16.09 -0.90
CA TYR A 51 -6.76 15.02 -1.75
C TYR A 51 -5.84 13.79 -1.81
N GLN A 52 -4.62 13.90 -1.28
CA GLN A 52 -3.57 12.89 -1.35
C GLN A 52 -3.30 12.44 -2.79
N VAL A 53 -3.23 13.39 -3.72
CA VAL A 53 -2.93 13.16 -5.15
C VAL A 53 -1.69 13.96 -5.55
N PRO A 54 -0.92 13.51 -6.57
CA PRO A 54 0.16 14.33 -7.12
C PRO A 54 -0.40 15.67 -7.64
N PRO A 55 0.24 16.83 -7.40
CA PRO A 55 -0.27 18.12 -7.91
C PRO A 55 -0.47 18.17 -9.42
N ALA A 56 0.35 17.46 -10.20
CA ALA A 56 0.17 17.29 -11.64
C ALA A 56 -1.24 16.78 -12.01
N THR A 57 -1.81 15.90 -11.19
CA THR A 57 -3.17 15.35 -11.32
C THR A 57 -4.25 16.44 -11.33
N ILE A 58 -4.02 17.56 -10.63
CA ILE A 58 -4.94 18.69 -10.56
C ILE A 58 -4.84 19.57 -11.82
N LEU A 59 -3.66 19.62 -12.44
CA LEU A 59 -3.34 20.54 -13.54
C LEU A 59 -3.45 19.91 -14.92
N ILE A 60 -3.20 18.61 -15.04
CA ILE A 60 -3.26 17.88 -16.30
C ILE A 60 -4.74 17.61 -16.64
N PRO A 61 -5.21 17.90 -17.86
CA PRO A 61 -6.55 17.55 -18.32
C PRO A 61 -6.77 16.03 -18.34
N TRP A 62 -7.92 15.54 -17.87
CA TRP A 62 -8.24 14.10 -17.90
C TRP A 62 -9.16 13.73 -19.06
N SER A 63 -9.73 14.74 -19.73
CA SER A 63 -10.69 14.60 -20.82
C SER A 63 -10.54 15.76 -21.81
N GLN A 64 -11.15 15.60 -22.99
CA GLN A 64 -11.22 16.68 -24.00
C GLN A 64 -11.94 17.93 -23.48
N GLU A 65 -12.91 17.77 -22.56
CA GLU A 65 -13.59 18.90 -21.91
C GLU A 65 -12.65 19.70 -21.00
N ASP A 66 -11.72 19.02 -20.33
CA ASP A 66 -10.73 19.67 -19.46
C ASP A 66 -9.68 20.43 -20.29
N ILE A 67 -9.37 19.96 -21.50
CA ILE A 67 -8.48 20.66 -22.45
C ILE A 67 -9.12 22.00 -22.87
N ALA A 68 -10.44 22.03 -23.04
CA ALA A 68 -11.15 23.24 -23.44
C ALA A 68 -11.21 24.32 -22.33
N LYS A 69 -11.03 23.93 -21.06
CA LYS A 69 -11.04 24.83 -19.89
C LYS A 69 -9.95 24.42 -18.90
N PRO A 70 -8.67 24.66 -19.21
CA PRO A 70 -7.58 24.30 -18.31
C PRO A 70 -7.71 25.06 -16.99
N PRO A 71 -7.27 24.49 -15.86
CA PRO A 71 -7.26 25.21 -14.58
C PRO A 71 -6.41 26.48 -14.71
N ALA A 72 -7.01 27.64 -14.43
CA ALA A 72 -6.30 28.91 -14.42
C ALA A 72 -5.45 29.01 -13.14
N LEU A 73 -4.13 29.16 -13.28
CA LEU A 73 -3.28 29.54 -12.15
C LEU A 73 -3.45 31.05 -11.90
N SER A 74 -3.52 31.46 -10.64
CA SER A 74 -3.70 32.86 -10.28
C SER A 74 -2.45 33.68 -10.65
N GLY A 75 -2.65 34.89 -11.19
CA GLY A 75 -1.58 35.78 -11.66
C GLY A 75 -0.57 36.23 -10.61
N ALA A 76 -0.78 35.94 -9.31
CA ALA A 76 0.15 36.27 -8.25
C ALA A 76 1.44 35.42 -8.28
N ASP A 77 1.41 34.24 -8.91
CA ASP A 77 2.54 33.31 -9.02
C ASP A 77 3.33 33.47 -10.34
N TYR A 78 2.95 34.40 -11.22
CA TYR A 78 3.63 34.73 -12.49
C TYR A 78 5.03 35.36 -12.34
N LYS A 79 5.56 35.46 -11.12
CA LYS A 79 6.97 35.82 -10.88
C LYS A 79 7.93 34.64 -10.94
N LEU A 80 7.42 33.42 -11.05
CA LEU A 80 8.25 32.25 -11.34
C LEU A 80 8.51 32.13 -12.84
N PRO A 81 9.77 31.93 -13.28
CA PRO A 81 10.07 31.60 -14.66
C PRO A 81 9.26 30.39 -15.11
N LEU A 82 8.77 30.40 -16.36
CA LEU A 82 8.00 29.31 -16.96
C LEU A 82 8.68 27.93 -16.78
N GLU A 83 10.00 27.91 -16.85
CA GLU A 83 10.86 26.75 -16.59
C GLU A 83 10.72 26.20 -15.16
N GLY A 84 10.59 27.07 -14.15
CA GLY A 84 10.37 26.68 -12.76
C GLY A 84 8.98 26.10 -12.54
N ALA A 85 7.95 26.73 -13.11
CA ALA A 85 6.59 26.21 -13.06
C ALA A 85 6.47 24.85 -13.78
N GLN A 86 7.12 24.70 -14.95
CA GLN A 86 7.16 23.46 -15.72
C GLN A 86 7.92 22.35 -14.99
N ASN A 87 9.10 22.62 -14.43
CA ASN A 87 9.85 21.66 -13.60
C ASN A 87 9.04 21.18 -12.39
N TRP A 88 8.26 22.06 -11.75
CA TRP A 88 7.41 21.66 -10.62
C TRP A 88 6.25 20.75 -11.06
N THR A 89 5.63 21.04 -12.21
CA THR A 89 4.52 20.24 -12.73
C THR A 89 4.92 18.93 -13.39
N LEU A 90 6.09 18.88 -14.03
CA LEU A 90 6.51 17.76 -14.89
C LEU A 90 7.56 16.86 -14.24
N SER A 91 8.38 17.40 -13.35
CA SER A 91 9.50 16.67 -12.72
C SER A 91 9.23 16.26 -11.27
N TYR A 92 8.05 16.56 -10.72
CA TYR A 92 7.63 16.24 -9.34
C TYR A 92 8.54 16.83 -8.24
N GLU A 93 9.38 17.81 -8.56
CA GLU A 93 10.25 18.51 -7.60
C GLU A 93 9.52 19.71 -7.01
N TYR A 94 8.69 19.46 -6.01
CA TYR A 94 7.96 20.52 -5.30
C TYR A 94 8.87 21.25 -4.30
N PRO A 95 8.77 22.59 -4.16
CA PRO A 95 9.35 23.27 -3.03
C PRO A 95 8.80 22.66 -1.73
N PRO A 96 9.63 22.44 -0.70
CA PRO A 96 9.11 22.08 0.61
C PRO A 96 8.29 23.28 1.11
N TYR A 97 6.96 23.16 1.07
CA TYR A 97 6.03 24.10 1.70
C TYR A 97 5.70 23.56 3.09
N PRO A 98 6.40 23.99 4.16
CA PRO A 98 6.22 23.44 5.50
C PRO A 98 4.83 23.78 6.06
N SER A 99 4.09 24.70 5.43
CA SER A 99 2.71 25.08 5.70
C SER A 99 1.66 24.28 4.92
N ALA A 100 2.04 23.26 4.14
CA ALA A 100 1.12 22.37 3.42
C ALA A 100 0.89 21.04 4.18
N ILE A 101 1.10 21.04 5.49
CA ILE A 101 0.94 19.85 6.33
C ILE A 101 -0.56 19.56 6.47
N THR A 102 -0.94 18.31 6.27
CA THR A 102 -2.30 17.85 6.58
C THR A 102 -2.25 16.95 7.80
N ARG A 103 -3.16 17.18 8.76
CA ARG A 103 -3.32 16.28 9.92
C ARG A 103 -3.86 14.90 9.53
N PHE A 104 -4.44 14.79 8.32
CA PHE A 104 -5.19 13.63 7.84
C PHE A 104 -4.54 13.00 6.59
N GLY A 105 -3.21 13.10 6.47
CA GLY A 105 -2.46 12.43 5.41
C GLY A 105 -2.41 10.92 5.65
N SER A 106 -2.48 10.13 4.57
CA SER A 106 -2.25 8.69 4.59
C SER A 106 -1.18 8.36 3.57
N ALA A 107 -0.01 7.93 4.03
CA ALA A 107 1.13 7.60 3.18
C ALA A 107 0.78 6.49 2.18
N ILE A 108 -0.01 5.48 2.61
CA ILE A 108 -0.45 4.42 1.71
C ILE A 108 -1.34 4.96 0.58
N GLN A 109 -2.33 5.80 0.89
CA GLN A 109 -3.20 6.36 -0.13
C GLN A 109 -2.44 7.31 -1.07
N GLY A 110 -1.48 8.09 -0.55
CA GLY A 110 -0.56 8.87 -1.38
C GLY A 110 0.23 7.99 -2.36
N ALA A 111 0.80 6.88 -1.87
CA ALA A 111 1.57 5.95 -2.69
C ALA A 111 0.71 5.26 -3.76
N ILE A 112 -0.49 4.81 -3.41
CA ILE A 112 -1.43 4.21 -4.37
C ILE A 112 -1.88 5.25 -5.40
N ASN A 113 -2.23 6.46 -4.98
CA ASN A 113 -2.63 7.52 -5.89
C ASN A 113 -1.54 7.93 -6.87
N ALA A 114 -0.28 8.03 -6.41
CA ALA A 114 0.84 8.30 -7.31
C ALA A 114 0.91 7.28 -8.46
N ARG A 115 0.62 6.01 -8.18
CA ARG A 115 0.61 4.92 -9.18
C ARG A 115 -0.64 4.94 -10.06
N LEU A 116 -1.82 5.14 -9.47
CA LEU A 116 -3.08 5.23 -10.20
C LEU A 116 -3.07 6.39 -11.20
N TYR A 117 -2.65 7.58 -10.78
CA TYR A 117 -2.63 8.78 -11.61
C TYR A 117 -1.46 8.83 -12.59
N ALA A 118 -0.44 8.00 -12.42
CA ALA A 118 0.61 7.81 -13.44
C ALA A 118 0.20 6.82 -14.54
N ASN A 119 -0.86 6.02 -14.34
CA ASN A 119 -1.29 4.99 -15.30
C ASN A 119 -2.35 5.54 -16.27
N PRO A 120 -2.05 5.65 -17.58
CA PRO A 120 -3.00 6.22 -18.57
C PRO A 120 -4.33 5.46 -18.68
N ALA A 121 -4.32 4.14 -18.52
CA ALA A 121 -5.54 3.32 -18.60
C ALA A 121 -6.44 3.55 -17.37
N THR A 122 -5.83 3.72 -16.20
CA THR A 122 -6.54 4.07 -14.97
C THR A 122 -7.11 5.48 -15.05
N LEU A 123 -6.32 6.46 -15.51
CA LEU A 123 -6.79 7.83 -15.72
C LEU A 123 -8.01 7.87 -16.65
N LEU A 124 -7.96 7.16 -17.78
CA LEU A 124 -9.09 7.08 -18.71
C LEU A 124 -10.32 6.47 -18.05
N ALA A 125 -10.15 5.40 -17.27
CA ALA A 125 -11.26 4.77 -16.56
C ALA A 125 -11.89 5.68 -15.50
N LEU A 126 -11.07 6.42 -14.74
CA LEU A 126 -11.54 7.38 -13.73
C LEU A 126 -12.18 8.62 -14.38
N SER A 127 -11.69 9.03 -15.55
CA SER A 127 -12.26 10.13 -16.33
C SER A 127 -13.66 9.79 -16.86
N ASN A 128 -13.84 8.57 -17.35
CA ASN A 128 -15.12 8.09 -17.89
C ASN A 128 -16.17 7.79 -16.81
N ASP A 129 -15.74 7.37 -15.61
CA ASP A 129 -16.61 7.04 -14.48
C ASP A 129 -16.01 7.59 -13.17
N PRO A 130 -16.19 8.89 -12.87
CA PRO A 130 -15.60 9.56 -11.71
C PRO A 130 -16.43 9.33 -10.43
N THR A 131 -16.79 8.08 -10.15
CA THR A 131 -17.54 7.68 -8.96
C THR A 131 -16.63 7.16 -7.84
N PRO A 132 -17.03 7.29 -6.56
CA PRO A 132 -16.31 6.67 -5.45
C PRO A 132 -16.10 5.17 -5.60
N ASP A 133 -17.10 4.44 -6.11
CA ASP A 133 -17.04 2.99 -6.24
C ASP A 133 -15.99 2.55 -7.27
N ASN A 134 -15.94 3.20 -8.45
CA ASN A 134 -14.89 2.93 -9.44
C ASN A 134 -13.50 3.27 -8.87
N TYR A 135 -13.36 4.39 -8.15
CA TYR A 135 -12.09 4.76 -7.52
C TYR A 135 -11.65 3.75 -6.45
N ILE A 136 -12.56 3.27 -5.60
CA ILE A 136 -12.28 2.22 -4.58
C ILE A 136 -11.87 0.91 -5.26
N ALA A 137 -12.55 0.51 -6.34
CA ALA A 137 -12.20 -0.71 -7.08
C ALA A 137 -10.80 -0.62 -7.69
N ARG A 138 -10.43 0.52 -8.29
CA ARG A 138 -9.09 0.75 -8.84
C ARG A 138 -8.02 0.76 -7.73
N THR A 139 -8.32 1.43 -6.62
CA THR A 139 -7.44 1.50 -5.45
C THR A 139 -7.15 0.12 -4.87
N THR A 140 -8.18 -0.72 -4.75
CA THR A 140 -8.03 -2.10 -4.23
C THR A 140 -7.16 -2.95 -5.14
N LYS A 141 -7.38 -2.88 -6.45
CA LYS A 141 -6.54 -3.59 -7.43
C LYS A 141 -5.08 -3.13 -7.39
N GLU A 142 -4.84 -1.83 -7.26
CA GLU A 142 -3.48 -1.29 -7.16
C GLU A 142 -2.82 -1.65 -5.82
N LEU A 143 -3.60 -1.75 -4.74
CA LEU A 143 -3.10 -2.22 -3.45
C LEU A 143 -2.55 -3.66 -3.55
N ASP A 144 -3.25 -4.55 -4.26
CA ASP A 144 -2.75 -5.90 -4.51
C ASP A 144 -1.41 -5.87 -5.26
N ALA A 145 -1.33 -5.08 -6.35
CA ALA A 145 -0.09 -4.92 -7.11
C ALA A 145 1.04 -4.27 -6.30
N PHE A 146 0.70 -3.40 -5.34
CA PHE A 146 1.64 -2.75 -4.44
C PHE A 146 2.21 -3.73 -3.40
N LEU A 147 1.42 -4.71 -2.96
CA LEU A 147 1.80 -5.76 -2.01
C LEU A 147 2.34 -7.02 -2.68
N GLU A 148 2.39 -7.07 -4.01
CA GLU A 148 2.94 -8.19 -4.78
C GLU A 148 4.37 -8.59 -4.35
N PRO A 149 5.31 -7.66 -4.11
CA PRO A 149 6.66 -8.04 -3.65
C PRO A 149 6.68 -8.82 -2.33
N LEU A 150 5.79 -8.47 -1.38
CA LEU A 150 5.64 -9.20 -0.12
C LEU A 150 5.02 -10.58 -0.37
N THR A 151 3.97 -10.63 -1.19
CA THR A 151 3.27 -11.88 -1.54
C THR A 151 4.22 -12.87 -2.21
N GLN A 152 5.01 -12.42 -3.19
CA GLN A 152 6.01 -13.25 -3.85
C GLN A 152 7.11 -13.72 -2.89
N ALA A 153 7.55 -12.88 -1.94
CA ALA A 153 8.55 -13.28 -0.95
C ALA A 153 8.03 -14.39 -0.02
N ILE A 154 6.75 -14.32 0.39
CA ILE A 154 6.08 -15.35 1.20
C ILE A 154 5.97 -16.66 0.42
N GLU A 155 5.50 -16.61 -0.83
CA GLU A 155 5.35 -17.81 -1.66
C GLU A 155 6.71 -18.45 -2.00
N ASN A 156 7.74 -17.65 -2.29
CA ASN A 156 9.10 -18.16 -2.49
C ASN A 156 9.66 -18.83 -1.24
N PHE A 157 9.34 -18.30 -0.06
CA PHE A 157 9.74 -18.90 1.21
C PHE A 157 9.04 -20.26 1.42
N TYR A 158 7.72 -20.32 1.25
CA TYR A 158 6.97 -21.56 1.46
C TYR A 158 7.22 -22.61 0.38
N THR A 159 7.53 -22.21 -0.85
CA THR A 159 7.98 -23.13 -1.90
C THR A 159 9.25 -23.86 -1.43
N GLU A 160 10.22 -23.15 -0.87
CA GLU A 160 11.47 -23.78 -0.39
C GLU A 160 11.25 -24.63 0.86
N VAL A 161 10.32 -24.23 1.75
CA VAL A 161 9.90 -25.10 2.86
C VAL A 161 9.29 -26.38 2.31
N ALA A 162 8.41 -26.29 1.33
CA ALA A 162 7.73 -27.43 0.74
C ALA A 162 8.71 -28.35 -0.02
N ASP A 163 9.67 -27.78 -0.74
CA ASP A 163 10.72 -28.53 -1.43
C ASP A 163 11.59 -29.31 -0.44
N PHE A 164 11.98 -28.66 0.67
CA PHE A 164 12.77 -29.30 1.71
C PHE A 164 12.00 -30.40 2.43
N CYS A 165 10.74 -30.13 2.80
CA CYS A 165 9.86 -31.11 3.45
C CYS A 165 9.33 -32.18 2.48
N ARG A 166 9.43 -31.96 1.16
CA ARG A 166 8.78 -32.75 0.08
C ARG A 166 7.25 -32.76 0.11
N PHE A 167 6.64 -31.83 0.85
CA PHE A 167 5.21 -31.56 0.91
C PHE A 167 4.99 -30.17 1.51
N ASP A 168 3.84 -29.53 1.25
CA ASP A 168 3.48 -28.26 1.90
C ASP A 168 2.98 -28.52 3.33
N PRO A 169 3.68 -28.05 4.38
CA PRO A 169 3.23 -28.25 5.75
C PRO A 169 2.09 -27.31 6.17
N ARG A 170 1.81 -26.22 5.45
CA ARG A 170 0.83 -25.19 5.86
C ARG A 170 -0.58 -25.76 6.12
N PRO A 171 -1.16 -26.61 5.24
CA PRO A 171 -2.53 -27.08 5.43
C PRO A 171 -2.71 -27.91 6.71
N HIS A 172 -1.64 -28.50 7.26
CA HIS A 172 -1.71 -29.25 8.51
C HIS A 172 -1.93 -28.37 9.74
N PHE A 173 -1.60 -27.07 9.65
CA PHE A 173 -1.82 -26.10 10.74
C PHE A 173 -3.20 -25.44 10.67
N GLU A 174 -4.00 -25.69 9.63
CA GLU A 174 -5.36 -25.15 9.53
C GLU A 174 -6.24 -25.71 10.66
N GLY A 175 -6.79 -24.81 11.48
CA GLY A 175 -7.60 -25.19 12.64
C GLY A 175 -6.82 -25.88 13.77
N PHE A 176 -5.49 -25.90 13.71
CA PHE A 176 -4.67 -26.45 14.79
C PHE A 176 -4.55 -25.47 15.96
N GLU A 177 -4.97 -25.91 17.14
CA GLU A 177 -4.77 -25.20 18.40
C GLU A 177 -3.79 -25.95 19.29
N GLU A 178 -2.73 -25.25 19.70
CA GLU A 178 -1.72 -25.77 20.61
C GLU A 178 -2.29 -25.95 22.01
N SER A 179 -2.06 -27.12 22.59
CA SER A 179 -2.49 -27.49 23.93
C SER A 179 -1.60 -28.60 24.49
N GLU A 180 -1.70 -28.88 25.79
CA GLU A 180 -1.01 -30.05 26.39
C GLU A 180 -1.41 -31.37 25.71
N GLN A 181 -2.63 -31.46 25.17
CA GLN A 181 -3.15 -32.66 24.52
C GLN A 181 -2.69 -32.77 23.06
N ASN A 182 -2.59 -31.64 22.35
CA ASN A 182 -2.27 -31.59 20.92
C ASN A 182 -0.77 -31.42 20.63
N GLY A 183 0.02 -31.07 21.64
CA GLY A 183 1.45 -30.75 21.48
C GLY A 183 1.69 -29.42 20.77
N SER A 184 2.95 -29.16 20.42
CA SER A 184 3.37 -27.88 19.81
C SER A 184 3.19 -27.81 18.30
N TRP A 185 2.99 -28.94 17.61
CA TRP A 185 2.67 -29.03 16.18
C TRP A 185 1.71 -30.19 15.88
N PRO A 186 0.99 -30.16 14.74
CA PRO A 186 0.05 -31.21 14.37
C PRO A 186 0.72 -32.58 14.26
N ALA A 187 0.17 -33.60 14.94
CA ALA A 187 0.66 -34.98 14.89
C ALA A 187 0.68 -35.58 13.47
N SER A 188 -0.11 -35.03 12.54
CA SER A 188 -0.10 -35.43 11.13
C SER A 188 1.23 -35.15 10.42
N LEU A 189 2.07 -34.25 10.93
CA LEU A 189 3.36 -33.90 10.33
C LEU A 189 4.43 -34.96 10.57
N ASP A 190 4.43 -35.59 11.75
CA ASP A 190 5.48 -36.52 12.16
C ASP A 190 5.76 -37.64 11.15
N PRO A 191 4.78 -38.44 10.70
CA PRO A 191 5.06 -39.53 9.77
C PRO A 191 5.56 -39.03 8.40
N LEU A 192 5.16 -37.83 7.97
CA LEU A 192 5.59 -37.24 6.71
C LEU A 192 7.03 -36.74 6.80
N LEU A 193 7.36 -36.00 7.87
CA LEU A 193 8.70 -35.49 8.12
C LEU A 193 9.69 -36.63 8.40
N LEU A 194 9.30 -37.64 9.19
CA LEU A 194 10.13 -38.82 9.44
C LEU A 194 10.45 -39.60 8.16
N LYS A 195 9.60 -39.52 7.12
CA LYS A 195 9.88 -40.11 5.82
C LYS A 195 10.76 -39.22 4.94
N ALA A 196 10.57 -37.90 5.01
CA ALA A 196 11.22 -36.95 4.11
C ALA A 196 12.62 -36.52 4.56
N ILE A 197 12.80 -36.30 5.87
CA ILE A 197 14.02 -35.71 6.44
C ILE A 197 15.02 -36.81 6.76
N THR A 198 15.93 -37.07 5.83
CA THR A 198 16.97 -38.12 5.95
C THR A 198 18.39 -37.60 6.10
N GLU A 199 18.58 -36.30 5.94
CA GLU A 199 19.86 -35.61 5.95
C GLU A 199 19.85 -34.52 7.02
N ASP A 200 21.03 -34.09 7.46
CA ASP A 200 21.18 -33.02 8.46
C ASP A 200 20.50 -31.73 7.97
N PRO A 201 19.46 -31.25 8.66
CA PRO A 201 18.68 -30.11 8.22
C PRO A 201 19.36 -28.76 8.48
N THR A 202 20.51 -28.71 9.18
CA THR A 202 21.10 -27.47 9.69
C THR A 202 21.31 -26.40 8.62
N THR A 203 21.94 -26.75 7.49
CA THR A 203 22.20 -25.79 6.40
C THR A 203 20.91 -25.34 5.71
N ALA A 204 19.96 -26.25 5.52
CA ALA A 204 18.67 -25.93 4.91
C ALA A 204 17.84 -24.99 5.79
N LEU A 205 17.77 -25.28 7.10
CA LEU A 205 17.06 -24.43 8.08
C LEU A 205 17.68 -23.04 8.17
N ALA A 206 19.01 -22.92 8.09
CA ALA A 206 19.67 -21.60 8.05
C ALA A 206 19.26 -20.79 6.81
N LYS A 207 19.23 -21.41 5.62
CA LYS A 207 18.77 -20.77 4.37
C LYS A 207 17.29 -20.36 4.45
N LEU A 208 16.44 -21.21 5.02
CA LEU A 208 15.02 -20.92 5.20
C LEU A 208 14.81 -19.75 6.19
N GLU A 209 15.59 -19.67 7.26
CA GLU A 209 15.53 -18.54 8.19
C GLU A 209 15.98 -17.23 7.54
N GLU A 210 17.01 -17.24 6.68
CA GLU A 210 17.40 -16.05 5.90
C GLU A 210 16.24 -15.55 5.01
N LYS A 211 15.55 -16.46 4.32
CA LYS A 211 14.39 -16.11 3.50
C LYS A 211 13.23 -15.58 4.34
N ARG A 212 12.95 -16.20 5.50
CA ARG A 212 11.95 -15.71 6.45
C ARG A 212 12.29 -14.31 6.96
N ALA A 213 13.56 -14.05 7.27
CA ALA A 213 14.02 -12.73 7.68
C ALA A 213 13.77 -11.68 6.60
N LYS A 214 13.95 -12.02 5.31
CA LYS A 214 13.61 -11.12 4.20
C LYS A 214 12.12 -10.77 4.15
N VAL A 215 11.25 -11.75 4.39
CA VAL A 215 9.80 -11.50 4.48
C VAL A 215 9.48 -10.58 5.67
N ALA A 216 10.10 -10.80 6.83
CA ALA A 216 9.93 -9.97 8.02
C ALA A 216 10.41 -8.52 7.79
N GLU A 217 11.53 -8.34 7.09
CA GLU A 217 12.05 -7.03 6.70
C GLU A 217 11.06 -6.28 5.80
N LEU A 218 10.53 -6.94 4.76
CA LEU A 218 9.53 -6.35 3.88
C LEU A 218 8.25 -5.98 4.63
N LYS A 219 7.73 -6.90 5.46
CA LYS A 219 6.57 -6.63 6.34
C LYS A 219 6.82 -5.38 7.19
N HIS A 220 7.98 -5.30 7.84
CA HIS A 220 8.33 -4.15 8.67
C HIS A 220 8.43 -2.86 7.85
N ALA A 221 9.03 -2.89 6.66
CA ALA A 221 9.11 -1.74 5.77
C ALA A 221 7.71 -1.23 5.38
N TYR A 222 6.78 -2.13 5.03
CA TYR A 222 5.41 -1.75 4.72
C TYR A 222 4.68 -1.14 5.93
N LEU A 223 4.73 -1.79 7.09
CA LEU A 223 4.02 -1.31 8.28
C LEU A 223 4.59 0.01 8.82
N SER A 224 5.92 0.14 8.84
CA SER A 224 6.59 1.35 9.32
C SER A 224 6.43 2.54 8.38
N GLY A 225 6.48 2.29 7.07
CA GLY A 225 6.38 3.33 6.03
C GLY A 225 4.95 3.77 5.73
N TYR A 226 3.98 2.85 5.81
CA TYR A 226 2.63 3.09 5.29
C TYR A 226 1.50 2.76 6.28
N GLY A 227 1.79 2.10 7.40
CA GLY A 227 0.77 1.64 8.35
C GLY A 227 0.37 2.68 9.40
N LYS A 228 1.27 3.59 9.79
CA LYS A 228 1.05 4.51 10.93
C LYS A 228 -0.10 5.49 10.74
N ASP A 229 -0.29 5.95 9.51
CA ASP A 229 -1.25 6.99 9.12
C ASP A 229 -2.33 6.45 8.16
N ALA A 230 -2.38 5.13 7.99
CA ALA A 230 -3.39 4.43 7.20
C ALA A 230 -4.83 4.79 7.62
N VAL A 231 -5.07 4.93 8.94
CA VAL A 231 -6.37 5.30 9.52
C VAL A 231 -6.96 6.60 8.96
N TYR A 232 -6.12 7.52 8.48
CA TYR A 232 -6.55 8.79 7.91
C TYR A 232 -6.95 8.70 6.43
N SER A 233 -6.82 7.53 5.81
CA SER A 233 -7.25 7.33 4.43
C SER A 233 -8.75 7.62 4.26
N THR A 234 -9.13 8.21 3.12
CA THR A 234 -10.55 8.31 2.73
C THR A 234 -11.13 6.97 2.29
N ILE A 235 -10.29 5.97 2.04
CA ILE A 235 -10.66 4.71 1.41
C ILE A 235 -10.61 3.57 2.44
N GLY A 236 -11.76 2.94 2.67
CA GLY A 236 -11.94 1.87 3.66
C GLY A 236 -10.87 0.78 3.58
N PRO A 237 -10.63 0.16 2.40
CA PRO A 237 -9.57 -0.83 2.23
C PRO A 237 -8.17 -0.38 2.67
N LEU A 238 -7.84 0.91 2.49
CA LEU A 238 -6.52 1.44 2.85
C LEU A 238 -6.43 1.79 4.35
N ARG A 239 -7.55 2.05 5.03
CA ARG A 239 -7.55 2.25 6.49
C ARG A 239 -7.08 1.00 7.23
N ASN A 240 -7.44 -0.17 6.71
CA ASN A 240 -7.10 -1.47 7.25
C ASN A 240 -5.80 -2.04 6.63
N PHE A 241 -4.92 -1.15 6.12
CA PHE A 241 -3.66 -1.57 5.51
C PHE A 241 -2.78 -2.39 6.46
N PRO A 242 -2.58 -2.01 7.73
CA PRO A 242 -1.83 -2.82 8.68
C PRO A 242 -2.36 -4.25 8.81
N GLU A 243 -3.68 -4.40 8.96
CA GLU A 243 -4.35 -5.69 9.07
C GLU A 243 -4.20 -6.50 7.78
N THR A 244 -4.26 -5.86 6.62
CA THR A 244 -4.04 -6.51 5.33
C THR A 244 -2.63 -7.09 5.22
N VAL A 245 -1.61 -6.35 5.67
CA VAL A 245 -0.22 -6.82 5.70
C VAL A 245 -0.03 -7.96 6.71
N GLU A 246 -0.64 -7.85 7.89
CA GLU A 246 -0.62 -8.90 8.92
C GLU A 246 -1.28 -10.19 8.45
N GLN A 247 -2.46 -10.11 7.82
CA GLN A 247 -3.19 -11.25 7.27
C GLN A 247 -2.39 -11.99 6.20
N ARG A 248 -1.74 -11.27 5.28
CA ARG A 248 -0.86 -11.91 4.28
C ARG A 248 0.30 -12.66 4.93
N CYS A 249 0.83 -12.13 6.02
CA CYS A 249 1.93 -12.74 6.77
C CYS A 249 1.49 -13.81 7.77
N ALA A 250 0.19 -14.06 7.94
CA ALA A 250 -0.34 -14.83 9.07
C ALA A 250 0.23 -16.25 9.14
N ALA A 251 0.43 -16.92 8.01
CA ALA A 251 0.97 -18.27 7.97
C ALA A 251 2.39 -18.38 8.54
N LEU A 252 3.19 -17.30 8.49
CA LEU A 252 4.60 -17.30 8.93
C LEU A 252 4.77 -17.67 10.41
N ILE A 253 3.72 -17.52 11.22
CA ILE A 253 3.72 -17.94 12.63
C ILE A 253 3.94 -19.44 12.80
N TYR A 254 3.65 -20.25 11.78
CA TYR A 254 3.82 -21.70 11.83
C TYR A 254 5.28 -22.13 11.64
N TYR A 255 6.13 -21.29 11.02
CA TYR A 255 7.48 -21.71 10.65
C TYR A 255 8.36 -22.14 11.84
N PRO A 256 8.40 -21.47 12.99
CA PRO A 256 9.15 -21.95 14.15
C PRO A 256 8.77 -23.39 14.55
N LYS A 257 7.48 -23.73 14.44
CA LYS A 257 6.95 -25.07 14.73
C LYS A 257 7.38 -26.08 13.67
N ILE A 258 7.33 -25.70 12.40
CA ILE A 258 7.82 -26.52 11.28
C ILE A 258 9.33 -26.81 11.43
N SER A 259 10.13 -25.80 11.73
CA SER A 259 11.57 -25.93 11.97
C SER A 259 11.87 -26.90 13.13
N THR A 260 11.14 -26.75 14.25
CA THR A 260 11.27 -27.66 15.40
C THR A 260 10.91 -29.10 15.04
N ALA A 261 9.82 -29.29 14.29
CA ALA A 261 9.37 -30.62 13.85
C ALA A 261 10.37 -31.29 12.88
N ILE A 262 11.01 -30.52 11.98
CA ILE A 262 12.09 -30.99 11.10
C ILE A 262 13.27 -31.50 11.93
N THR A 263 13.74 -30.71 12.91
CA THR A 263 14.87 -31.11 13.76
C THR A 263 14.53 -32.35 14.59
N TYR A 264 13.30 -32.42 15.10
CA TYR A 264 12.81 -33.61 15.80
C TYR A 264 12.85 -34.85 14.90
N ALA A 265 12.33 -34.77 13.68
CA ALA A 265 12.30 -35.89 12.75
C ALA A 265 13.70 -36.43 12.43
N TYR A 266 14.66 -35.54 12.16
CA TYR A 266 16.07 -35.93 11.94
C TYR A 266 16.66 -36.65 13.17
N ASN A 267 16.43 -36.11 14.37
CA ASN A 267 16.94 -36.71 15.62
C ASN A 267 16.34 -38.07 15.93
N GLN A 268 15.11 -38.35 15.49
CA GLN A 268 14.53 -39.69 15.64
C GLN A 268 15.19 -40.68 14.68
N GLN A 269 15.47 -40.30 13.44
CA GLN A 269 16.16 -41.18 12.50
C GLN A 269 17.57 -41.55 12.97
N THR A 270 18.32 -40.60 13.56
CA THR A 270 19.67 -40.85 14.06
C THR A 270 19.71 -41.73 15.31
N LYS A 271 18.64 -41.73 16.13
CA LYS A 271 18.49 -42.64 17.28
C LYS A 271 18.12 -44.07 16.90
N THR A 272 17.59 -44.27 15.70
CA THR A 272 17.11 -45.58 15.21
C THR A 272 18.16 -46.30 14.35
N ARG A 273 19.30 -45.66 14.08
CA ARG A 273 20.48 -46.22 13.40
C ARG A 273 21.58 -46.53 14.41
#